data_AF-A0A8D8A8T5-F1
#
_entry.id   AF-A0A8D8A8T5-F1
#
_cell.length_a   1.000
_cell.length_b   1.000
_cell.length_c   1.000
_cell.angle_alpha   90.00
_cell.angle_beta   90.00
_cell.angle_gamma   90.00
#
_symmetry.space_group_name_H-M   'P 1'
#
loop_
_entity.id
_entity.type
_entity.pdbx_description
1 polymer ?
#
loop_
_entity_poly.entity_id
_entity_poly.type
_entity_poly.pdbx_seq_one_letter_code
_entity_poly.pdbx_strand_id
1 'polypeptide(L)'
;MGKSKAHRIKGLSAPKQSLGDQITEGRVSKKQKSSKFRLRAEEEEFVDAKTSQRILKQARKQQAELNLLGGDSFGPSLSESVALSEGTSKRQKHRLGRAGGDSSDESDEEFREEGDVDGQDFFDDIKINEEDERALEMFQNKNGVKTRTLADIIMDKITEKQTEIQTQFSDNGSLKMEEVDERVREMYEGVRDVLKRYRSGRVPKAFKIIPKLRNWEQILFITEPQNWSAAAMFQATRIFSSGLTQYMAQRFYNLALLPRVR
;
A
#
# COMPACT_ATOMS: atom_id res chain seq x y z
N MET A 1 48.63 34.50 8.11
CA MET A 1 49.00 33.86 6.83
C MET A 1 48.18 32.58 6.70
N GLY A 2 47.23 32.33 5.81
CA GLY A 2 46.57 33.06 4.74
C GLY A 2 45.46 32.12 4.23
N LYS A 3 44.20 32.57 4.17
CA LYS A 3 43.05 31.78 3.68
C LYS A 3 43.20 31.61 2.17
N SER A 4 43.24 30.37 1.67
CA SER A 4 43.28 30.06 0.24
C SER A 4 41.92 30.38 -0.40
N LYS A 5 41.89 31.44 -1.21
CA LYS A 5 40.74 31.83 -2.03
C LYS A 5 40.53 30.80 -3.15
N ALA A 6 39.36 30.17 -3.18
CA ALA A 6 38.91 29.39 -4.33
C ALA A 6 38.76 30.34 -5.54
N HIS A 7 39.50 30.06 -6.62
CA HIS A 7 39.40 30.78 -7.88
C HIS A 7 38.04 30.49 -8.54
N ARG A 8 37.13 31.46 -8.44
CA ARG A 8 35.87 31.48 -9.20
C ARG A 8 36.21 31.72 -10.67
N ILE A 9 36.07 30.69 -11.50
CA ILE A 9 36.22 30.77 -12.95
C ILE A 9 35.14 31.74 -13.47
N LYS A 10 35.56 32.90 -13.97
CA LYS A 10 34.68 33.85 -14.68
C LYS A 10 34.25 33.18 -15.98
N GLY A 11 32.95 32.98 -16.16
CA GLY A 11 32.40 32.56 -17.45
C GLY A 11 32.71 33.61 -18.51
N LEU A 12 33.49 33.22 -19.52
CA LEU A 12 33.76 34.04 -20.68
C LEU A 12 32.46 34.12 -21.51
N SER A 13 31.85 35.31 -21.54
CA SER A 13 30.77 35.63 -22.46
C SER A 13 31.37 35.76 -23.86
N ALA A 14 31.35 34.67 -24.64
CA ALA A 14 31.69 34.72 -26.06
C ALA A 14 30.52 35.36 -26.86
N PRO A 15 30.80 36.08 -27.97
CA PRO A 15 29.76 36.61 -28.84
C PRO A 15 28.92 35.47 -29.42
N LYS A 16 27.62 35.71 -29.60
CA LYS A 16 26.64 34.73 -30.10
C LYS A 16 27.00 34.32 -31.54
N GLN A 17 27.77 33.25 -31.70
CA GLN A 17 28.01 32.61 -33.00
C GLN A 17 26.75 31.88 -33.48
N SER A 18 26.60 31.77 -34.79
CA SER A 18 25.48 31.05 -35.41
C SER A 18 25.57 29.54 -35.11
N LEU A 19 24.42 28.87 -35.04
CA LEU A 19 24.36 27.44 -34.76
C LEU A 19 25.10 26.61 -35.83
N GLY A 20 25.20 27.13 -37.05
CA GLY A 20 25.90 26.50 -38.17
C GLY A 20 27.42 26.45 -37.97
N ASP A 21 28.01 27.55 -37.47
CA ASP A 21 29.46 27.61 -37.23
C ASP A 21 29.90 26.70 -36.07
N GLN A 22 29.04 26.49 -35.07
CA GLN A 22 29.36 25.59 -33.95
C GLN A 22 29.41 24.10 -34.35
N ILE A 23 28.71 23.71 -35.42
CA ILE A 23 28.64 22.31 -35.88
C ILE A 23 29.90 21.94 -36.68
N THR A 24 30.46 22.88 -37.44
CA THR A 24 31.66 22.67 -38.25
C THR A 24 32.95 22.64 -37.41
N GLU A 25 32.98 23.34 -36.28
CA GLU A 25 34.12 23.36 -35.34
C GLU A 25 34.25 22.10 -34.46
N GLY A 26 33.33 21.14 -34.57
CA GLY A 26 33.46 19.81 -33.95
C GLY A 26 33.46 19.78 -32.41
N ARG A 27 33.12 20.89 -31.74
CA ARG A 27 33.03 20.96 -30.27
C ARG A 27 31.67 20.46 -29.77
N VAL A 28 31.58 19.16 -29.50
CA VAL A 28 30.40 18.58 -28.84
C VAL A 28 30.48 18.84 -27.32
N SER A 29 29.42 19.42 -26.75
CA SER A 29 29.32 19.64 -25.30
C SER A 29 29.28 18.31 -24.54
N LYS A 30 30.24 18.08 -23.64
CA LYS A 30 30.23 16.90 -22.75
C LYS A 30 29.06 17.01 -21.78
N LYS A 31 28.08 16.12 -21.90
CA LYS A 31 26.93 16.00 -21.01
C LYS A 31 27.43 15.75 -19.57
N GLN A 32 27.19 16.71 -18.67
CA GLN A 32 27.46 16.55 -17.23
C GLN A 32 26.65 15.36 -16.70
N LYS A 33 27.31 14.43 -15.99
CA LYS A 33 26.64 13.30 -15.35
C LYS A 33 25.69 13.83 -14.27
N SER A 34 24.39 13.86 -14.56
CA SER A 34 23.37 14.00 -13.52
C SER A 34 23.55 12.89 -12.49
N SER A 35 23.50 13.24 -11.20
CA SER A 35 23.48 12.29 -10.10
C SER A 35 22.29 11.35 -10.31
N LYS A 36 22.56 10.06 -10.47
CA LYS A 36 21.52 9.03 -10.51
C LYS A 36 20.78 9.08 -9.17
N PHE A 37 19.55 9.61 -9.18
CA PHE A 37 18.61 9.41 -8.08
C PHE A 37 18.33 7.90 -8.01
N ARG A 38 18.80 7.24 -6.94
CA ARG A 38 18.50 5.83 -6.68
C ARG A 38 17.05 5.77 -6.22
N LEU A 39 16.14 5.43 -7.12
CA LEU A 39 14.75 5.06 -6.84
C LEU A 39 14.69 3.64 -6.23
N ARG A 40 15.42 3.45 -5.14
CA ARG A 40 15.32 2.27 -4.28
C ARG A 40 15.43 2.75 -2.84
N ALA A 41 14.46 3.56 -2.44
CA ALA A 41 14.03 3.55 -1.05
C ALA A 41 13.04 2.38 -1.00
N GLU A 42 13.49 1.28 -0.42
CA GLU A 42 12.58 0.29 0.13
C GLU A 42 11.62 1.04 1.06
N GLU A 43 10.36 0.64 1.14
CA GLU A 43 9.41 1.22 2.11
C GLU A 43 10.00 0.98 3.51
N GLU A 44 10.76 1.95 4.01
CA GLU A 44 11.29 1.93 5.36
C GLU A 44 10.06 2.00 6.28
N GLU A 45 9.82 0.92 7.01
CA GLU A 45 8.79 0.82 8.07
C GLU A 45 8.90 1.95 9.10
N PHE A 46 10.05 2.63 9.15
CA PHE A 46 10.35 3.75 10.02
C PHE A 46 10.52 5.05 9.23
N VAL A 47 9.94 6.12 9.79
CA VAL A 47 10.04 7.47 9.25
C VAL A 47 11.42 8.07 9.61
N ASP A 48 12.15 8.60 8.62
CA ASP A 48 13.45 9.29 8.84
C ASP A 48 13.37 10.33 9.99
N ALA A 49 14.46 10.52 10.72
CA ALA A 49 14.52 11.41 11.87
C ALA A 49 14.09 12.85 11.53
N LYS A 50 14.40 13.33 10.32
CA LYS A 50 14.02 14.67 9.86
C LYS A 50 12.54 14.80 9.57
N THR A 51 11.92 13.76 9.02
CA THR A 51 10.47 13.73 8.76
C THR A 51 9.70 13.53 10.06
N SER A 52 10.18 12.67 10.98
CA SER A 52 9.64 12.52 12.33
C SER A 52 9.64 13.84 13.12
N GLN A 53 10.75 14.58 13.09
CA GLN A 53 10.84 15.89 13.75
C GLN A 53 9.85 16.92 13.16
N ARG A 54 9.58 16.87 11.85
CA ARG A 54 8.57 17.73 11.20
C ARG A 54 7.15 17.34 11.60
N ILE A 55 6.85 16.04 11.68
CA ILE A 55 5.54 15.54 12.12
C ILE A 55 5.27 15.99 13.57
N LEU A 56 6.21 15.81 14.49
CA LEU A 56 6.06 16.25 15.87
C LEU A 56 5.88 17.77 16.01
N LYS A 57 6.57 18.57 15.19
CA LYS A 57 6.42 20.02 15.17
C LYS A 57 5.02 20.44 14.69
N GLN A 58 4.47 19.74 13.69
CA GLN A 58 3.11 19.99 13.20
C GLN A 58 2.05 19.52 14.21
N ALA A 59 2.23 18.35 14.82
CA ALA A 59 1.32 17.85 15.87
C ALA A 59 1.23 18.83 17.05
N ARG A 60 2.37 19.36 17.50
CA ARG A 60 2.40 20.38 18.58
C ARG A 60 1.70 21.67 18.17
N LYS A 61 1.78 22.05 16.89
CA LYS A 61 1.08 23.22 16.35
C LYS A 61 -0.43 22.99 16.29
N GLN A 62 -0.86 21.81 15.83
CA GLN A 62 -2.27 21.43 15.78
C GLN A 62 -2.89 21.35 17.18
N GLN A 63 -2.19 20.80 18.17
CA GLN A 63 -2.63 20.84 19.56
C GLN A 63 -2.75 22.27 20.09
N ALA A 64 -1.79 23.14 19.77
CA ALA A 64 -1.87 24.55 20.16
C ALA A 64 -3.03 25.27 19.44
N GLU A 65 -3.32 24.94 18.18
CA GLU A 65 -4.46 25.46 17.43
C GLU A 65 -5.79 24.96 18.01
N LEU A 66 -5.90 23.69 18.41
CA LEU A 66 -7.09 23.17 19.12
C LEU A 66 -7.28 23.84 20.48
N ASN A 67 -6.19 24.12 21.20
CA ASN A 67 -6.27 24.86 22.47
C ASN A 67 -6.61 26.35 22.27
N LEU A 68 -6.22 26.94 21.14
CA LEU A 68 -6.49 28.35 20.82
C LEU A 68 -7.88 28.57 20.19
N LEU A 69 -8.38 27.59 19.44
CA LEU A 69 -9.70 27.61 18.79
C LEU A 69 -10.79 26.96 19.67
N GLY A 70 -10.42 26.07 20.59
CA GLY A 70 -11.28 25.31 21.49
C GLY A 70 -11.44 25.96 22.87
N GLY A 71 -11.68 27.26 22.90
CA GLY A 71 -12.16 27.98 24.09
C GLY A 71 -13.63 27.74 24.41
N ASP A 72 -14.23 26.65 23.92
CA ASP A 72 -15.60 26.26 24.25
C ASP A 72 -15.63 24.78 24.68
N SER A 73 -15.41 24.61 25.98
CA SER A 73 -15.80 23.51 26.89
C SER A 73 -16.10 22.12 26.31
N PHE A 74 -15.09 21.26 26.25
CA PHE A 74 -15.25 19.84 26.61
C PHE A 74 -13.91 19.21 27.02
N GLY A 75 -13.53 19.34 28.29
CA GLY A 75 -12.38 18.64 28.89
C GLY A 75 -11.65 19.47 29.96
N PRO A 76 -11.17 18.85 31.05
CA PRO A 76 -10.60 19.58 32.19
C PRO A 76 -9.29 20.28 31.80
N SER A 77 -9.11 21.49 32.31
CA SER A 77 -7.95 22.33 32.02
C SER A 77 -6.66 21.75 32.64
N LEU A 78 -5.51 22.09 32.06
CA LEU A 78 -4.19 21.68 32.56
C LEU A 78 -3.95 22.10 34.03
N SER A 79 -4.55 23.20 34.49
CA SER A 79 -4.53 23.62 35.90
C SER A 79 -5.35 22.72 36.83
N GLU A 80 -6.38 22.06 36.32
CA GLU A 80 -7.32 21.23 37.08
C GLU A 80 -6.82 19.77 37.19
N SER A 81 -6.10 19.30 36.17
CA SER A 81 -5.41 17.99 36.19
C SER A 81 -4.24 17.91 37.19
N VAL A 82 -3.66 19.07 37.57
CA VAL A 82 -2.53 19.14 38.52
C VAL A 82 -3.02 19.16 39.96
N ALA A 83 -4.18 19.77 40.23
CA ALA A 83 -4.81 19.76 41.56
C ALA A 83 -5.33 18.37 41.97
N LEU A 84 -5.76 17.56 40.99
CA LEU A 84 -6.19 16.17 41.21
C LEU A 84 -5.01 15.18 41.38
N SER A 85 -3.77 15.62 41.15
CA SER A 85 -2.55 14.81 41.28
C SER A 85 -1.81 15.03 42.61
N GLU A 86 -2.23 15.97 43.45
CA GLU A 86 -1.52 16.33 44.70
C GLU A 86 -2.04 15.60 45.95
N GLY A 87 -3.12 14.83 45.83
CA GLY A 87 -3.58 13.90 46.84
C GLY A 87 -3.38 12.46 46.37
N THR A 88 -2.51 11.71 47.06
CA THR A 88 -2.26 10.26 46.95
C THR A 88 -1.11 9.78 46.02
N SER A 89 -0.04 9.32 46.70
CA SER A 89 0.76 8.13 46.37
C SER A 89 1.84 8.15 45.27
N LYS A 90 3.05 8.52 45.73
CA LYS A 90 4.33 7.77 45.62
C LYS A 90 4.68 7.13 44.25
N ARG A 91 5.56 7.79 43.50
CA ARG A 91 6.36 7.17 42.41
C ARG A 91 7.20 6.00 42.93
N GLN A 92 6.81 4.76 42.67
CA GLN A 92 7.72 3.61 42.73
C GLN A 92 8.67 3.62 41.52
N LYS A 93 9.97 3.81 41.78
CA LYS A 93 11.03 3.48 40.83
C LYS A 93 11.24 1.97 40.85
N HIS A 94 10.89 1.28 39.76
CA HIS A 94 11.32 -0.11 39.56
C HIS A 94 12.85 -0.15 39.43
N ARG A 95 13.53 -0.73 40.44
CA ARG A 95 14.91 -1.22 40.37
C ARG A 95 14.87 -2.74 40.53
N LEU A 96 15.43 -3.45 39.55
CA LEU A 96 15.60 -4.90 39.59
C LEU A 96 16.69 -5.27 40.61
N GLY A 97 16.37 -6.13 41.60
CA GLY A 97 17.36 -6.63 42.56
C GLY A 97 16.80 -7.46 43.73
N ARG A 98 16.54 -8.74 43.47
CA ARG A 98 16.79 -9.96 44.29
C ARG A 98 16.58 -9.95 45.84
N ALA A 99 15.73 -10.92 46.24
CA ALA A 99 15.72 -11.79 47.44
C ALA A 99 15.23 -11.27 48.79
N GLY A 100 14.07 -11.79 49.20
CA GLY A 100 13.94 -12.57 50.44
C GLY A 100 13.16 -11.96 51.61
N GLY A 101 11.95 -12.49 51.84
CA GLY A 101 11.44 -12.83 53.18
C GLY A 101 10.43 -11.88 53.84
N ASP A 102 9.32 -12.48 54.28
CA ASP A 102 8.46 -12.07 55.43
C ASP A 102 7.57 -10.83 55.21
N SER A 103 6.38 -10.65 55.76
CA SER A 103 5.41 -11.41 56.56
C SER A 103 4.13 -10.56 56.54
N SER A 104 3.00 -11.21 56.81
CA SER A 104 1.64 -10.70 57.02
C SER A 104 1.49 -9.33 57.70
N ASP A 105 0.55 -8.51 57.19
CA ASP A 105 -0.36 -7.69 58.01
C ASP A 105 -1.57 -7.26 57.14
N GLU A 106 -2.64 -8.06 57.16
CA GLU A 106 -3.94 -7.76 56.53
C GLU A 106 -4.79 -7.03 57.58
N SER A 107 -4.93 -5.72 57.45
CA SER A 107 -5.91 -4.93 58.21
C SER A 107 -7.19 -4.81 57.40
N ASP A 108 -8.23 -5.44 57.93
CA ASP A 108 -9.61 -5.54 57.47
C ASP A 108 -10.31 -4.18 57.57
N GLU A 109 -10.43 -3.47 56.45
CA GLU A 109 -11.31 -2.29 56.32
C GLU A 109 -12.63 -2.76 55.70
N GLU A 110 -13.64 -2.97 56.55
CA GLU A 110 -15.02 -3.32 56.19
C GLU A 110 -15.59 -2.32 55.17
N PHE A 111 -15.61 -2.77 53.91
CA PHE A 111 -16.29 -2.12 52.80
C PHE A 111 -17.81 -2.17 53.06
N ARG A 112 -18.40 -1.02 53.38
CA ARG A 112 -19.87 -0.88 53.42
C ARG A 112 -20.41 -1.16 52.02
N GLU A 113 -21.21 -2.20 51.91
CA GLU A 113 -22.01 -2.56 50.74
C GLU A 113 -23.02 -1.43 50.48
N GLU A 114 -22.61 -0.44 49.70
CA GLU A 114 -23.49 0.56 49.12
C GLU A 114 -24.28 -0.17 48.04
N GLY A 115 -25.58 -0.37 48.31
CA GLY A 115 -26.48 -1.15 47.46
C GLY A 115 -26.39 -0.68 46.01
N ASP A 116 -26.26 -1.66 45.11
CA ASP A 116 -26.20 -1.49 43.67
C ASP A 116 -27.47 -0.75 43.20
N VAL A 117 -27.38 0.58 43.03
CA VAL A 117 -28.46 1.39 42.48
C VAL A 117 -28.50 1.11 40.98
N ASP A 118 -29.35 0.16 40.63
CA ASP A 118 -29.72 -0.17 39.27
C ASP A 118 -30.18 1.11 38.53
N GLY A 119 -29.72 1.31 37.29
CA GLY A 119 -30.19 2.38 36.40
C GLY A 119 -31.71 2.35 36.13
N GLN A 120 -32.39 1.26 36.51
CA GLN A 120 -33.83 1.10 36.53
C GLN A 120 -34.54 2.00 37.57
N ASP A 121 -33.85 2.41 38.65
CA ASP A 121 -34.42 3.27 39.70
C ASP A 121 -34.63 4.73 39.23
N PHE A 122 -34.10 5.10 38.06
CA PHE A 122 -34.26 6.43 37.45
C PHE A 122 -35.31 6.48 36.34
N PHE A 123 -35.93 5.35 35.99
CA PHE A 123 -37.04 5.32 35.06
C PHE A 123 -38.35 5.37 35.84
N ASP A 124 -38.87 6.58 36.06
CA ASP A 124 -40.30 6.72 36.34
C ASP A 124 -41.08 6.02 35.23
N ASP A 125 -42.07 5.21 35.60
CA ASP A 125 -42.99 4.55 34.66
C ASP A 125 -43.77 5.62 33.86
N ILE A 126 -43.18 6.12 32.77
CA ILE A 126 -43.82 7.07 31.87
C ILE A 126 -44.93 6.32 31.13
N LYS A 127 -46.16 6.46 31.65
CA LYS A 127 -47.38 6.00 31.00
C LYS A 127 -47.71 6.94 29.85
N ILE A 128 -47.36 6.52 28.63
CA ILE A 128 -47.71 7.22 27.40
C ILE A 128 -49.23 7.18 27.24
N ASN A 129 -49.88 8.36 27.19
CA ASN A 129 -51.31 8.43 26.93
C ASN A 129 -51.60 8.31 25.42
N GLU A 130 -52.85 8.00 25.06
CA GLU A 130 -53.29 7.90 23.67
C GLU A 130 -53.09 9.21 22.87
N GLU A 131 -53.14 10.36 23.56
CA GLU A 131 -52.84 11.67 22.97
C GLU A 131 -51.33 11.87 22.71
N ASP A 132 -50.48 11.34 23.58
CA ASP A 132 -49.02 11.38 23.43
C ASP A 132 -48.55 10.44 22.31
N GLU A 133 -49.16 9.26 22.18
CA GLU A 133 -48.91 8.32 21.08
C GLU A 133 -49.24 8.96 19.72
N ARG A 134 -50.34 9.71 19.66
CA ARG A 134 -50.74 10.44 18.46
C ARG A 134 -49.79 11.59 18.12
N ALA A 135 -49.28 12.29 19.14
CA ALA A 135 -48.30 13.36 18.96
C ALA A 135 -46.94 12.82 18.47
N LEU A 136 -46.50 11.68 19.01
CA LEU A 136 -45.31 10.96 18.54
C LEU A 136 -45.48 10.50 17.09
N GLU A 137 -46.67 10.02 16.72
CA GLU A 137 -46.97 9.58 15.37
C GLU A 137 -46.99 10.74 14.35
N MET A 138 -47.42 11.94 14.74
CA MET A 138 -47.35 13.15 13.89
C MET A 138 -45.91 13.61 13.63
N PHE A 139 -44.98 13.34 14.55
CA PHE A 139 -43.56 13.68 14.40
C PHE A 139 -42.76 12.56 13.69
N GLN A 140 -43.34 11.36 13.56
CA GLN A 140 -42.70 10.23 12.91
C GLN A 140 -42.79 10.35 11.39
N ASN A 141 -41.65 10.63 10.76
CA ASN A 141 -41.55 10.75 9.31
C ASN A 141 -41.67 9.36 8.64
N LYS A 142 -42.89 8.86 8.46
CA LYS A 142 -43.19 7.52 7.88
C LYS A 142 -42.62 7.32 6.46
N ASN A 143 -42.33 8.41 5.76
CA ASN A 143 -41.76 8.44 4.40
C ASN A 143 -40.33 9.00 4.37
N GLY A 144 -39.59 8.96 5.48
CA GLY A 144 -38.18 9.35 5.49
C GLY A 144 -37.37 8.48 4.52
N VAL A 145 -36.53 9.11 3.68
CA VAL A 145 -35.58 8.40 2.82
C VAL A 145 -34.76 7.48 3.72
N LYS A 146 -34.90 6.16 3.54
CA LYS A 146 -34.10 5.16 4.26
C LYS A 146 -32.63 5.49 4.03
N THR A 147 -31.98 6.04 5.06
CA THR A 147 -30.54 6.21 5.04
C THR A 147 -29.95 4.82 4.95
N ARG A 148 -29.07 4.60 3.98
CA ARG A 148 -28.38 3.31 3.87
C ARG A 148 -27.66 3.06 5.18
N THR A 149 -27.91 1.91 5.79
CA THR A 149 -27.21 1.56 7.02
C THR A 149 -25.75 1.30 6.70
N LEU A 150 -24.87 1.46 7.70
CA LEU A 150 -23.46 1.12 7.52
C LEU A 150 -23.28 -0.35 7.11
N ALA A 151 -24.15 -1.25 7.60
CA ALA A 151 -24.19 -2.66 7.22
C ALA A 151 -24.46 -2.83 5.71
N ASP A 152 -25.41 -2.08 5.14
CA ASP A 152 -25.71 -2.12 3.70
C ASP A 152 -24.51 -1.62 2.88
N ILE A 153 -23.86 -0.53 3.32
CA ILE A 153 -22.68 0.02 2.64
C ILE A 153 -21.49 -0.96 2.72
N ILE A 154 -21.33 -1.67 3.83
CA ILE A 154 -20.28 -2.69 4.00
C ILE A 154 -20.58 -3.89 3.11
N MET A 155 -21.83 -4.37 3.05
CA MET A 155 -22.22 -5.47 2.17
C MET A 155 -22.07 -5.10 0.68
N ASP A 156 -22.47 -3.90 0.28
CA ASP A 156 -22.25 -3.37 -1.08
C ASP A 156 -20.75 -3.30 -1.40
N LYS A 157 -19.90 -2.83 -0.48
CA LYS A 157 -18.44 -2.77 -0.70
C LYS A 157 -17.77 -4.14 -0.71
N ILE A 158 -18.22 -5.08 0.13
CA ILE A 158 -17.69 -6.45 0.13
C ILE A 158 -18.06 -7.13 -1.19
N THR A 159 -19.30 -6.99 -1.65
CA THR A 159 -19.74 -7.56 -2.93
C THR A 159 -19.06 -6.88 -4.12
N GLU A 160 -18.88 -5.55 -4.10
CA GLU A 160 -18.09 -4.81 -5.10
C GLU A 160 -16.63 -5.31 -5.14
N LYS A 161 -15.98 -5.47 -3.98
CA LYS A 161 -14.61 -5.99 -3.91
C LYS A 161 -14.51 -7.45 -4.32
N GLN A 162 -15.48 -8.28 -3.93
CA GLN A 162 -15.54 -9.67 -4.35
C GLN A 162 -15.78 -9.78 -5.85
N THR A 163 -16.61 -8.93 -6.45
CA THR A 163 -16.83 -8.91 -7.91
C THR A 163 -15.67 -8.30 -8.67
N GLU A 164 -14.95 -7.32 -8.12
CA GLU A 164 -13.69 -6.79 -8.68
C GLU A 164 -12.60 -7.87 -8.67
N ILE A 165 -12.42 -8.55 -7.53
CA ILE A 165 -11.54 -9.72 -7.40
C ILE A 165 -12.02 -10.79 -8.37
N GLN A 166 -13.29 -11.17 -8.35
CA GLN A 166 -13.82 -12.17 -9.27
C GLN A 166 -13.71 -11.74 -10.73
N THR A 167 -13.70 -10.46 -11.09
CA THR A 167 -13.46 -10.01 -12.47
C THR A 167 -11.98 -10.12 -12.84
N GLN A 168 -11.08 -9.80 -11.91
CA GLN A 168 -9.63 -9.97 -12.08
C GLN A 168 -9.19 -11.44 -12.05
N PHE A 169 -9.94 -12.29 -11.34
CA PHE A 169 -9.65 -13.72 -11.15
C PHE A 169 -10.52 -14.66 -12.01
N SER A 170 -11.69 -14.24 -12.53
CA SER A 170 -12.49 -15.01 -13.51
C SER A 170 -11.95 -14.93 -14.92
N ASP A 171 -10.89 -14.14 -15.15
CA ASP A 171 -10.01 -14.34 -16.31
C ASP A 171 -9.27 -15.70 -16.26
N ASN A 172 -9.39 -16.48 -15.17
CA ASN A 172 -8.97 -17.89 -15.12
C ASN A 172 -10.00 -18.88 -15.72
N GLY A 173 -11.18 -18.42 -16.17
CA GLY A 173 -12.25 -19.31 -16.66
C GLY A 173 -12.65 -19.12 -18.13
N SER A 174 -12.28 -18.01 -18.74
CA SER A 174 -12.49 -17.80 -20.17
C SER A 174 -11.13 -17.62 -20.82
N LEU A 175 -10.55 -18.75 -21.21
CA LEU A 175 -9.89 -18.82 -22.49
C LEU A 175 -10.91 -18.30 -23.51
N LYS A 176 -11.02 -16.97 -23.68
CA LYS A 176 -11.38 -16.44 -24.98
C LYS A 176 -10.22 -16.87 -25.83
N MET A 177 -10.31 -18.10 -26.35
CA MET A 177 -9.58 -18.53 -27.52
C MET A 177 -10.09 -17.60 -28.62
N GLU A 178 -9.61 -16.36 -28.62
CA GLU A 178 -9.76 -15.47 -29.74
C GLU A 178 -9.18 -16.25 -30.91
N GLU A 179 -10.00 -16.54 -31.92
CA GLU A 179 -9.60 -17.43 -32.99
C GLU A 179 -8.33 -16.85 -33.64
N VAL A 180 -7.18 -17.47 -33.34
CA VAL A 180 -5.90 -17.02 -33.87
C VAL A 180 -5.93 -17.38 -35.35
N ASP A 181 -5.60 -16.41 -36.19
CA ASP A 181 -5.47 -16.60 -37.63
C ASP A 181 -4.67 -17.87 -37.95
N GLU A 182 -5.20 -18.70 -38.85
CA GLU A 182 -4.67 -20.04 -39.11
C GLU A 182 -3.21 -20.00 -39.54
N ARG A 183 -2.83 -18.97 -40.31
CA ARG A 183 -1.44 -18.75 -40.71
C ARG A 183 -0.49 -18.49 -39.53
N VAL A 184 -0.98 -17.79 -38.51
CA VAL A 184 -0.19 -17.51 -37.29
C VAL A 184 -0.06 -18.78 -36.47
N ARG A 185 -1.14 -19.59 -36.39
CA ARG A 185 -1.11 -20.92 -35.77
C ARG A 185 -0.05 -21.80 -36.41
N GLU A 186 -0.09 -22.01 -37.73
CA GLU A 186 0.89 -22.82 -38.47
C GLU A 186 2.34 -22.35 -38.23
N MET A 187 2.57 -21.03 -38.24
CA MET A 187 3.89 -20.47 -37.96
C MET A 187 4.38 -20.82 -36.55
N TYR A 188 3.53 -20.70 -35.54
CA TYR A 188 3.90 -21.02 -34.14
C TYR A 188 3.96 -22.53 -33.87
N GLU A 189 3.22 -23.35 -34.62
CA GLU A 189 3.42 -24.80 -34.65
C GLU A 189 4.80 -25.18 -35.22
N GLY A 190 5.28 -24.47 -36.25
CA GLY A 190 6.67 -24.61 -36.70
C GLY A 190 7.68 -24.24 -35.61
N VAL A 191 7.41 -23.18 -34.83
CA VAL A 191 8.25 -22.78 -33.70
C VAL A 191 8.25 -23.83 -32.59
N ARG A 192 7.09 -24.43 -32.29
CA ARG A 192 6.97 -25.55 -31.33
C ARG A 192 7.96 -26.66 -31.66
N ASP A 193 8.00 -27.10 -32.92
CA ASP A 193 8.83 -28.23 -33.33
C ASP A 193 10.33 -27.90 -33.26
N VAL A 194 10.69 -26.63 -33.48
CA VAL A 194 12.05 -26.14 -33.24
C VAL A 194 12.39 -26.15 -31.75
N LEU A 195 11.48 -25.70 -30.88
CA LEU A 195 11.72 -25.63 -29.43
C LEU A 195 11.79 -27.01 -28.76
N LYS A 196 11.09 -28.01 -29.33
CA LYS A 196 11.22 -29.43 -28.92
C LYS A 196 12.67 -29.94 -29.08
N ARG A 197 13.34 -29.58 -30.17
CA ARG A 197 14.71 -30.06 -30.51
C ARG A 197 15.83 -29.07 -30.17
N TYR A 198 15.48 -27.88 -29.69
CA TYR A 198 16.44 -26.81 -29.44
C TYR A 198 17.48 -27.21 -28.39
N ARG A 199 18.77 -26.97 -28.66
CA ARG A 199 19.86 -27.23 -27.71
C ARG A 199 20.72 -26.00 -27.47
N SER A 200 21.12 -25.33 -28.55
CA SER A 200 22.00 -24.17 -28.52
C SER A 200 21.74 -23.28 -29.73
N GLY A 201 22.29 -22.06 -29.70
CA GLY A 201 22.22 -21.12 -30.81
C GLY A 201 21.21 -20.00 -30.61
N ARG A 202 20.67 -19.49 -31.72
CA ARG A 202 19.72 -18.36 -31.69
C ARG A 202 18.30 -18.90 -31.67
N VAL A 203 17.53 -18.45 -30.68
CA VAL A 203 16.08 -18.73 -30.59
C VAL A 203 15.33 -18.00 -31.73
N PRO A 204 14.31 -18.62 -32.36
CA PRO A 204 13.53 -18.00 -33.44
C PRO A 204 13.02 -16.61 -33.11
N LYS A 205 13.05 -15.70 -34.10
CA LYS A 205 12.61 -14.31 -33.91
C LYS A 205 11.13 -14.21 -33.53
N ALA A 206 10.29 -15.07 -34.12
CA ALA A 206 8.86 -15.17 -33.80
C ALA A 206 8.61 -15.51 -32.32
N PHE A 207 9.50 -16.31 -31.71
CA PHE A 207 9.42 -16.61 -30.28
C PHE A 207 9.80 -15.41 -29.40
N LYS A 208 10.84 -14.67 -29.79
CA LYS A 208 11.33 -13.51 -29.02
C LYS A 208 10.33 -12.35 -28.93
N ILE A 209 9.38 -12.27 -29.86
CA ILE A 209 8.36 -11.21 -29.86
C ILE A 209 7.15 -11.54 -29.01
N ILE A 210 6.98 -12.81 -28.59
CA ILE A 210 5.79 -13.26 -27.83
C ILE A 210 5.52 -12.39 -26.58
N PRO A 211 6.52 -12.03 -25.73
CA PRO A 211 6.26 -11.20 -24.55
C PRO A 211 5.66 -9.82 -24.83
N LYS A 212 5.78 -9.33 -26.08
CA LYS A 212 5.25 -8.01 -26.49
C LYS A 212 3.83 -8.10 -27.05
N LEU A 213 3.32 -9.31 -27.27
CA LEU A 213 1.98 -9.51 -27.81
C LEU A 213 0.94 -9.33 -26.70
N ARG A 214 -0.24 -8.82 -27.08
CA ARG A 214 -1.36 -8.68 -26.14
C ARG A 214 -1.92 -10.04 -25.72
N ASN A 215 -1.98 -10.97 -26.67
CA ASN A 215 -2.44 -12.36 -26.52
C ASN A 215 -1.25 -13.35 -26.35
N TRP A 216 -0.22 -12.95 -25.59
CA TRP A 216 1.00 -13.74 -25.46
C TRP A 216 0.77 -15.13 -24.85
N GLU A 217 -0.20 -15.29 -23.94
CA GLU A 217 -0.52 -16.57 -23.31
C GLU A 217 -1.09 -17.58 -24.31
N GLN A 218 -1.97 -17.13 -25.20
CA GLN A 218 -2.57 -17.97 -26.21
C GLN A 218 -1.53 -18.44 -27.24
N ILE A 219 -0.69 -17.52 -27.71
CA ILE A 219 0.41 -17.84 -28.62
C ILE A 219 1.42 -18.78 -27.94
N LEU A 220 1.71 -18.56 -26.66
CA LEU A 220 2.55 -19.44 -25.86
C LEU A 220 1.94 -20.85 -25.76
N PHE A 221 0.62 -20.98 -25.61
CA PHE A 221 -0.05 -22.27 -25.52
C PHE A 221 0.10 -23.10 -26.82
N ILE A 222 -0.02 -22.46 -28.00
CA ILE A 222 0.21 -23.10 -29.31
C ILE A 222 1.61 -23.70 -29.39
N THR A 223 2.60 -23.03 -28.78
CA THR A 223 3.98 -23.52 -28.79
C THR A 223 4.23 -24.73 -27.88
N GLU A 224 3.22 -25.24 -27.15
CA GLU A 224 3.28 -26.40 -26.25
C GLU A 224 4.48 -26.39 -25.28
N PRO A 225 4.52 -25.48 -24.29
CA PRO A 225 5.66 -25.33 -23.37
C PRO A 225 6.01 -26.62 -22.61
N GLN A 226 5.04 -27.51 -22.41
CA GLN A 226 5.24 -28.83 -21.82
C GLN A 226 6.22 -29.71 -22.61
N ASN A 227 6.32 -29.53 -23.92
CA ASN A 227 7.14 -30.36 -24.80
C ASN A 227 8.51 -29.74 -25.13
N TRP A 228 8.82 -28.57 -24.59
CA TRP A 228 10.11 -27.93 -24.85
C TRP A 228 11.29 -28.69 -24.25
N SER A 229 12.44 -28.54 -24.89
CA SER A 229 13.70 -29.00 -24.31
C SER A 229 14.07 -28.17 -23.07
N ALA A 230 14.90 -28.72 -22.17
CA ALA A 230 15.39 -27.99 -21.01
C ALA A 230 16.17 -26.71 -21.39
N ALA A 231 16.90 -26.74 -22.52
CA ALA A 231 17.61 -25.58 -23.03
C ALA A 231 16.66 -24.49 -23.56
N ALA A 232 15.55 -24.90 -24.19
CA ALA A 232 14.51 -23.98 -24.64
C ALA A 232 13.80 -23.33 -23.45
N MET A 233 13.44 -24.11 -22.43
CA MET A 233 12.86 -23.59 -21.18
C MET A 233 13.75 -22.53 -20.54
N PHE A 234 15.06 -22.77 -20.44
CA PHE A 234 16.00 -21.79 -19.89
C PHE A 234 16.01 -20.47 -20.69
N GLN A 235 16.07 -20.55 -22.01
CA GLN A 235 16.05 -19.35 -22.85
C GLN A 235 14.70 -18.62 -22.80
N ALA A 236 13.60 -19.38 -22.78
CA ALA A 236 12.26 -18.83 -22.61
C ALA A 236 12.16 -18.05 -21.30
N THR A 237 12.56 -18.64 -20.18
CA THR A 237 12.53 -17.97 -18.87
C THR A 237 13.30 -16.65 -18.90
N ARG A 238 14.49 -16.60 -19.52
CA ARG A 238 15.26 -15.35 -19.67
C ARG A 238 14.55 -14.31 -20.54
N ILE A 239 13.89 -14.73 -21.62
CA ILE A 239 13.18 -13.84 -22.53
C ILE A 239 11.91 -13.30 -21.86
N PHE A 240 11.10 -14.16 -21.25
CA PHE A 240 9.84 -13.78 -20.61
C PHE A 240 10.06 -12.96 -19.33
N SER A 241 11.05 -13.30 -18.51
CA SER A 241 11.39 -12.52 -17.31
C SER A 241 11.83 -11.08 -17.61
N SER A 242 12.47 -10.84 -18.77
CA SER A 242 12.92 -9.51 -19.17
C SER A 242 11.93 -8.76 -20.08
N GLY A 243 11.05 -9.49 -20.76
CA GLY A 243 10.08 -8.93 -21.70
C GLY A 243 8.71 -8.64 -21.12
N LEU A 244 8.32 -9.30 -20.02
CA LEU A 244 7.01 -9.14 -19.38
C LEU A 244 7.05 -8.21 -18.16
N THR A 245 5.88 -7.69 -17.79
CA THR A 245 5.66 -7.04 -16.49
C THR A 245 5.67 -8.06 -15.36
N GLN A 246 5.82 -7.60 -14.10
CA GLN A 246 5.90 -8.49 -12.93
C GLN A 246 4.71 -9.46 -12.82
N TYR A 247 3.49 -8.96 -12.99
CA TYR A 247 2.27 -9.78 -12.94
C TYR A 247 2.22 -10.81 -14.08
N MET A 248 2.58 -10.42 -15.31
CA MET A 248 2.56 -11.34 -16.46
C MET A 248 3.68 -12.39 -16.34
N ALA A 249 4.85 -12.01 -15.84
CA ALA A 249 5.94 -12.96 -15.58
C ALA A 249 5.55 -14.00 -14.51
N GLN A 250 4.83 -13.59 -13.46
CA GLN A 250 4.26 -14.51 -12.48
C GLN A 250 3.32 -15.52 -13.12
N ARG A 251 2.43 -15.08 -14.04
CA ARG A 251 1.56 -15.98 -14.81
C ARG A 251 2.38 -16.97 -15.64
N PHE A 252 3.42 -16.53 -16.35
CA PHE A 252 4.33 -17.42 -17.08
C PHE A 252 4.98 -18.47 -16.17
N TYR A 253 5.45 -18.07 -14.99
CA TYR A 253 6.04 -19.01 -14.04
C TYR A 253 5.03 -20.04 -13.56
N ASN A 254 3.81 -19.63 -13.25
CA ASN A 254 2.77 -20.55 -12.79
C ASN A 254 2.30 -21.52 -13.88
N LEU A 255 2.17 -21.05 -15.11
CA LEU A 255 1.60 -21.82 -16.23
C LEU A 255 2.63 -22.73 -16.93
N ALA A 256 3.87 -22.27 -17.11
CA ALA A 256 4.87 -22.99 -17.90
C ALA A 256 6.04 -23.52 -17.06
N LEU A 257 6.60 -22.70 -16.17
CA LEU A 257 7.84 -23.07 -15.46
C LEU A 257 7.58 -24.02 -14.28
N LEU A 258 6.60 -23.70 -13.43
CA LEU A 258 6.28 -24.44 -12.22
C LEU A 258 5.87 -25.90 -12.51
N PRO A 259 5.01 -26.20 -13.51
CA PRO A 259 4.67 -27.58 -13.86
C PRO A 259 5.85 -28.39 -14.39
N ARG A 260 6.89 -27.72 -14.92
CA ARG A 260 8.08 -28.39 -15.46
C ARG A 260 9.12 -28.73 -14.40
N VAL A 261 9.04 -28.10 -13.23
CA VAL A 261 9.95 -28.32 -12.10
C VAL A 261 9.37 -29.32 -11.08
N ARG A 262 8.03 -29.39 -10.99
CA ARG A 262 7.32 -30.40 -10.19
C ARG A 262 7.44 -31.79 -10.81
#